data_AF-A0A2V9CD44-F1
#
_entry.id   AF-A0A2V9CD44-F1
#
_cell.length_a   1.000
_cell.length_b   1.000
_cell.length_c   1.000
_cell.angle_alpha   90.00
_cell.angle_beta   90.00
_cell.angle_gamma   90.00
#
_symmetry.space_group_name_H-M   'P 1'
#
loop_
_entity.id
_entity.type
_entity.pdbx_description
1 polymer ?
#
loop_
_entity_poly.entity_id
_entity_poly.type
_entity_poly.pdbx_seq_one_letter_code
_entity_poly.pdbx_strand_id
1 'polypeptide(L)'
;MGRTEMSNEELRRVEVLARVRSKQLRIVDASKLLHVCYRQAKRLWRRYRDEGAAGLKPRSEGRPSSHAHDSKFRKILRSVREKYGGR
;
A
#
# COMPACT_ATOMS: atom_id res chain seq x y z
N MET A 1 -13.06 -16.32 -7.49
CA MET A 1 -13.24 -15.60 -6.21
C MET A 1 -11.88 -15.11 -5.75
N GLY A 2 -11.50 -13.91 -6.19
CA GLY A 2 -10.17 -13.33 -6.01
C GLY A 2 -9.90 -12.84 -4.58
N ARG A 3 -8.62 -12.65 -4.25
CA ARG A 3 -8.16 -12.11 -2.96
C ARG A 3 -8.64 -10.66 -2.79
N THR A 4 -9.65 -10.46 -1.95
CA THR A 4 -10.14 -9.10 -1.63
C THR A 4 -9.25 -8.40 -0.59
N GLU A 5 -8.35 -9.15 0.06
CA GLU A 5 -7.62 -8.75 1.25
C GLU A 5 -6.13 -8.61 1.03
N MET A 6 -5.58 -7.60 1.67
CA MET A 6 -4.19 -7.25 1.52
C MET A 6 -3.31 -8.00 2.52
N SER A 7 -2.20 -8.55 2.03
CA SER A 7 -1.13 -9.09 2.86
C SER A 7 -0.59 -8.01 3.81
N ASN A 8 0.01 -8.43 4.92
CA ASN A 8 0.77 -7.53 5.80
C ASN A 8 1.84 -6.74 5.03
N GLU A 9 2.41 -7.32 3.98
CA GLU A 9 3.36 -6.62 3.13
C GLU A 9 2.70 -5.50 2.30
N GLU A 10 1.48 -5.73 1.80
CA GLU A 10 0.72 -4.73 1.05
C GLU A 10 0.21 -3.61 1.96
N LEU A 11 -0.19 -3.96 3.18
CA LEU A 11 -0.50 -3.01 4.24
C LEU A 11 0.72 -2.15 4.60
N ARG A 12 1.91 -2.78 4.71
CA ARG A 12 3.18 -2.06 4.92
C ARG A 12 3.50 -1.12 3.76
N ARG A 13 3.25 -1.53 2.52
CA ARG A 13 3.41 -0.66 1.33
C ARG A 13 2.48 0.56 1.41
N VAL A 14 1.22 0.38 1.83
CA VAL A 14 0.27 1.49 2.03
C VAL A 14 0.80 2.49 3.07
N GLU A 15 1.25 2.01 4.22
CA GLU A 15 1.77 2.87 5.29
C GLU A 15 3.02 3.64 4.87
N VAL A 16 4.00 2.95 4.28
CA VAL A 16 5.26 3.58 3.85
C VAL A 16 5.00 4.60 2.75
N LEU A 17 4.12 4.31 1.78
CA LEU A 17 3.80 5.24 0.70
C LEU A 17 2.91 6.40 1.16
N ALA A 18 2.11 6.22 2.21
CA ALA A 18 1.40 7.34 2.84
C ALA A 18 2.38 8.36 3.44
N ARG A 19 3.48 7.90 4.06
CA ARG A 19 4.55 8.79 4.55
C ARG A 19 5.28 9.50 3.43
N VAL A 20 5.40 8.86 2.26
CA VAL A 20 5.92 9.51 1.05
C VAL A 20 4.96 10.61 0.58
N ARG A 21 3.65 10.35 0.59
CA ARG A 21 2.63 11.33 0.22
C ARG A 21 2.62 12.55 1.14
N SER A 22 2.78 12.34 2.44
CA SER A 22 2.89 13.43 3.43
C SER A 22 4.25 14.15 3.43
N LYS A 23 5.14 13.84 2.47
CA LYS A 23 6.50 14.41 2.33
C LYS A 23 7.42 14.13 3.53
N GLN A 24 7.04 13.22 4.43
CA GLN A 24 7.85 12.83 5.58
C GLN A 24 8.90 11.77 5.23
N LEU A 25 8.80 11.15 4.05
CA LEU A 25 9.71 10.11 3.59
C LEU A 25 10.01 10.28 2.09
N ARG A 26 11.28 10.15 1.70
CA ARG A 26 11.66 10.15 0.28
C ARG A 26 11.42 8.77 -0.32
N ILE A 27 11.14 8.69 -1.62
CA ILE A 27 10.95 7.42 -2.35
C ILE A 27 12.18 6.50 -2.24
N VAL A 28 13.38 7.08 -2.18
CA VAL A 28 14.64 6.33 -2.01
C VAL A 28 14.71 5.64 -0.64
N ASP A 29 14.21 6.29 0.41
CA ASP A 29 14.18 5.70 1.74
C ASP A 29 13.03 4.70 1.88
N ALA A 30 11.89 4.98 1.24
CA ALA A 30 10.79 4.04 1.11
C ALA A 30 11.23 2.74 0.40
N SER A 31 12.09 2.80 -0.60
CA SER A 31 12.58 1.59 -1.28
C SER A 31 13.41 0.71 -0.35
N LYS A 32 14.22 1.32 0.52
CA LYS A 32 14.99 0.61 1.55
C LYS A 32 14.06 -0.03 2.58
N LEU A 33 13.06 0.70 3.08
CA LEU A 33 12.08 0.18 4.04
C LEU A 33 11.24 -0.97 3.44
N LEU A 34 10.90 -0.89 2.16
CA LEU A 34 10.14 -1.92 1.48
C LEU A 34 11.01 -3.07 0.96
N HIS A 35 12.33 -3.00 1.11
CA HIS A 35 13.30 -3.97 0.57
C HIS A 35 13.10 -4.23 -0.94
N VAL A 36 12.76 -3.18 -1.70
CA VAL A 36 12.59 -3.23 -3.15
C VAL A 36 13.56 -2.27 -3.84
N CYS A 37 13.82 -2.49 -5.12
CA CYS A 37 14.65 -1.55 -5.86
C CYS A 37 13.94 -0.20 -6.03
N TYR A 38 14.70 0.88 -6.22
CA TYR A 38 14.15 2.22 -6.41
C TYR A 38 13.11 2.28 -7.53
N ARG A 39 13.33 1.56 -8.65
CA ARG A 39 12.38 1.50 -9.78
C ARG A 39 11.06 0.84 -9.39
N GLN A 40 11.09 -0.23 -8.59
CA GLN A 40 9.89 -0.88 -8.06
C GLN A 40 9.16 0.03 -7.08
N ALA A 41 9.86 0.68 -6.16
CA ALA A 41 9.27 1.68 -5.26
C ALA A 41 8.61 2.83 -6.03
N LYS A 42 9.25 3.33 -7.09
CA LYS A 42 8.69 4.37 -7.97
C LYS A 42 7.43 3.90 -8.72
N ARG A 43 7.38 2.63 -9.16
CA ARG A 43 6.18 2.03 -9.76
C ARG A 43 5.04 1.88 -8.74
N LEU A 44 5.34 1.43 -7.53
CA LEU A 44 4.37 1.35 -6.43
C LEU A 44 3.84 2.74 -6.06
N TRP A 45 4.73 3.74 -5.98
CA TRP A 45 4.36 5.12 -5.71
C TRP A 45 3.42 5.70 -6.77
N ARG A 46 3.70 5.49 -8.06
CA ARG A 46 2.80 5.92 -9.14
C ARG A 46 1.39 5.33 -8.95
N ARG A 47 1.29 4.00 -8.80
CA ARG A 47 0.01 3.32 -8.55
C ARG A 47 -0.71 3.85 -7.31
N TYR A 48 0.02 4.05 -6.21
CA TYR A 48 -0.56 4.58 -4.99
C TYR A 48 -1.05 6.03 -5.12
N ARG A 49 -0.37 6.85 -5.93
CA ARG A 49 -0.80 8.23 -6.18
C ARG A 49 -2.06 8.27 -7.04
N ASP A 50 -2.13 7.40 -8.05
CA ASP A 50 -3.19 7.42 -9.04
C ASP A 50 -4.46 6.69 -8.55
N GLU A 51 -4.32 5.56 -7.84
CA GLU A 51 -5.42 4.69 -7.40
C GLU A 51 -5.54 4.61 -5.86
N GLY A 52 -4.71 5.32 -5.11
CA GLY A 52 -4.66 5.23 -3.66
C GLY A 52 -4.18 3.86 -3.18
N ALA A 53 -4.58 3.48 -1.96
CA ALA A 53 -4.25 2.17 -1.40
C ALA A 53 -4.84 1.00 -2.21
N ALA A 54 -5.92 1.22 -2.97
CA ALA A 54 -6.54 0.19 -3.80
C ALA A 54 -5.62 -0.28 -4.93
N GLY A 55 -4.78 0.60 -5.49
CA GLY A 55 -3.84 0.24 -6.56
C GLY A 55 -2.61 -0.55 -6.13
N LEU A 56 -2.47 -0.81 -4.82
CA LEU A 56 -1.44 -1.68 -4.28
C LEU A 56 -1.92 -3.11 -4.06
N LYS A 57 -3.22 -3.39 -4.26
CA LYS A 57 -3.75 -4.75 -4.29
C LYS A 57 -3.17 -5.51 -5.50
N PRO A 58 -2.86 -6.81 -5.38
CA PRO A 58 -2.41 -7.62 -6.51
C PRO A 58 -3.44 -7.60 -7.64
N ARG A 59 -2.96 -7.37 -8.87
CA ARG A 59 -3.78 -7.42 -10.10
C ARG A 59 -3.70 -8.77 -10.83
N SER A 60 -3.11 -9.81 -10.23
CA SER A 60 -3.15 -11.16 -10.82
C SER A 60 -4.56 -11.75 -10.64
N GLU A 61 -5.32 -11.68 -11.74
CA GLU A 61 -6.70 -12.06 -12.02
C GLU A 61 -7.00 -13.57 -11.93
N GLY A 62 -8.29 -13.98 -11.92
CA GLY A 62 -8.73 -15.23 -12.55
C GLY A 62 -8.62 -16.59 -11.83
N ARG A 63 -7.94 -16.76 -10.69
CA ARG A 63 -7.87 -18.07 -9.99
C ARG A 63 -8.10 -17.92 -8.47
N PRO A 64 -9.05 -18.66 -7.86
CA PRO A 64 -9.48 -18.43 -6.49
C PRO A 64 -8.46 -18.97 -5.48
N SER A 65 -8.23 -18.22 -4.40
CA SER A 65 -7.64 -18.80 -3.18
C SER A 65 -8.36 -18.21 -1.96
N SER A 66 -8.97 -19.11 -1.21
CA SER A 66 -9.96 -18.92 -0.14
C SER A 66 -9.35 -18.46 1.19
N HIS A 67 -9.95 -17.46 1.85
CA HIS A 67 -10.00 -17.13 3.30
C HIS A 67 -10.00 -15.60 3.58
N ALA A 68 -10.56 -15.20 4.73
CA ALA A 68 -11.32 -13.95 4.96
C ALA A 68 -10.77 -12.94 6.01
N HIS A 69 -11.47 -11.79 6.07
CA HIS A 69 -11.50 -10.58 6.94
C HIS A 69 -10.75 -9.24 6.56
N ASP A 70 -11.43 -8.36 5.77
CA ASP A 70 -11.19 -6.93 5.38
C ASP A 70 -10.97 -5.91 6.53
N SER A 71 -11.03 -6.34 7.79
CA SER A 71 -11.00 -5.45 8.96
C SER A 71 -9.66 -4.73 9.15
N LYS A 72 -8.54 -5.41 8.90
CA LYS A 72 -7.18 -4.85 9.10
C LYS A 72 -6.87 -3.72 8.12
N PHE A 73 -7.35 -3.84 6.88
CA PHE A 73 -7.16 -2.81 5.87
C PHE A 73 -7.87 -1.51 6.25
N ARG A 74 -9.14 -1.59 6.65
CA ARG A 74 -9.91 -0.41 7.11
C ARG A 74 -9.25 0.27 8.30
N LYS A 75 -8.72 -0.52 9.25
CA LYS A 75 -8.00 0.02 10.41
C LYS A 75 -6.75 0.79 9.99
N ILE A 76 -5.95 0.23 9.08
CA ILE A 76 -4.72 0.87 8.61
C ILE A 76 -5.01 2.11 7.78
N LEU A 77 -6.02 2.09 6.91
CA LEU A 77 -6.46 3.30 6.21
C LEU A 77 -6.91 4.40 7.16
N ARG A 78 -7.66 4.04 8.21
CA ARG A 78 -8.07 4.99 9.26
C ARG A 78 -6.85 5.58 9.96
N SER A 79 -5.93 4.74 10.43
CA SER A 79 -4.71 5.20 11.10
C SER A 79 -3.81 6.03 10.18
N VAL A 80 -3.70 5.67 8.90
CA VAL A 80 -2.96 6.44 7.90
C VAL A 80 -3.64 7.79 7.64
N ARG A 81 -4.96 7.84 7.55
CA ARG A 81 -5.71 9.09 7.38
C ARG A 81 -5.60 9.98 8.61
N GLU A 82 -5.64 9.42 9.81
CA GLU A 82 -5.45 10.15 11.06
C GLU A 82 -4.04 10.72 11.18
N LYS A 83 -3.01 9.92 10.86
CA LYS A 83 -1.59 10.31 11.02
C LYS A 83 -1.03 11.15 9.88
N TYR A 84 -1.52 10.93 8.66
CA TYR A 84 -0.94 11.47 7.43
C TYR A 84 -1.97 12.13 6.50
N GLY A 85 -3.25 12.16 6.86
CA GLY A 85 -4.32 12.76 6.05
C GLY A 85 -4.48 14.28 6.21
N GLY A 86 -3.45 14.98 6.69
CA GLY A 86 -3.48 16.42 6.99
C GLY A 86 -2.90 17.31 5.89
N ARG A 87 -3.76 18.24 5.43
CA ARG A 87 -3.61 19.41 4.53
C ARG A 87 -3.11 19.20 3.11
#